data_AF-A0A7X0HM66-F1
#
_entry.id   AF-A0A7X0HM66-F1
#
_cell.length_a   1.000
_cell.length_b   1.000
_cell.length_c   1.000
_cell.angle_alpha   90.00
_cell.angle_beta   90.00
_cell.angle_gamma   90.00
#
_symmetry.space_group_name_H-M   'P 1'
#
loop_
_entity.id
_entity.type
_entity.pdbx_description
1 polymer ?
#
loop_
_entity_poly.entity_id
_entity_poly.type
_entity_poly.pdbx_seq_one_letter_code
_entity_poly.pdbx_strand_id
1 'polypeptide(L)'
;MTVTSPTHVRHRPLVTPTRLFSAPLSELLEELDVESFRTSISDAGFFGALIERKDGRLILALPQARDARTEDTVARALLGQVLQVPMSPLPPAVEFSIF
;
A
#
# COMPACT_ATOMS: atom_id res chain seq x y z
N MET A 1 -31.11 -20.90 8.06
CA MET A 1 -31.22 -19.60 7.38
C MET A 1 -29.91 -18.87 7.57
N THR A 2 -29.02 -18.89 6.58
CA THR A 2 -27.72 -18.21 6.66
C THR A 2 -27.84 -16.93 5.84
N VAL A 3 -27.89 -15.80 6.53
CA VAL A 3 -27.90 -14.48 5.90
C VAL A 3 -26.50 -14.23 5.33
N THR A 4 -26.34 -14.36 4.02
CA THR A 4 -25.17 -13.84 3.31
C THR A 4 -25.20 -12.33 3.43
N SER A 5 -24.33 -11.77 4.27
CA SER A 5 -24.11 -10.32 4.32
C SER A 5 -23.79 -9.81 2.91
N PRO A 6 -24.42 -8.73 2.43
CA PRO A 6 -24.06 -8.16 1.15
C PRO A 6 -22.60 -7.73 1.19
N THR A 7 -21.81 -8.17 0.21
CA THR A 7 -20.44 -7.69 -0.01
C THR A 7 -20.50 -6.18 -0.17
N HIS A 8 -20.19 -5.44 0.89
CA HIS A 8 -20.20 -3.99 0.83
C HIS A 8 -18.99 -3.56 0.02
N VAL A 9 -19.20 -3.30 -1.27
CA VAL A 9 -18.17 -2.72 -2.14
C VAL A 9 -17.82 -1.36 -1.54
N ARG A 10 -16.64 -1.26 -0.93
CA ARG A 10 -16.16 0.01 -0.39
C ARG A 10 -15.86 0.96 -1.54
N HIS A 11 -16.46 2.14 -1.51
CA HIS A 11 -16.12 3.19 -2.46
C HIS A 11 -14.76 3.76 -2.08
N ARG A 12 -13.73 3.43 -2.87
CA ARG A 12 -12.37 3.90 -2.64
C ARG A 12 -12.24 5.37 -3.05
N PRO A 13 -11.64 6.25 -2.22
CA PRO A 13 -11.32 7.61 -2.62
C PRO A 13 -10.34 7.61 -3.81
N LEU A 14 -10.56 8.48 -4.78
CA LEU A 14 -9.60 8.70 -5.86
C LEU A 14 -8.39 9.47 -5.32
N VAL A 15 -7.23 8.84 -5.26
CA VAL A 15 -5.98 9.50 -4.84
C VAL A 15 -5.30 10.12 -6.03
N THR A 16 -5.07 11.44 -5.97
CA THR A 16 -4.29 12.15 -7.00
C THR A 16 -2.79 12.04 -6.72
N PRO A 17 -1.91 12.19 -7.73
CA PRO A 17 -0.46 12.24 -7.51
C PRO A 17 -0.07 13.30 -6.49
N THR A 18 -0.67 14.49 -6.55
CA THR A 18 -0.42 15.56 -5.58
C THR A 18 -0.72 15.11 -4.16
N ARG A 19 -1.89 14.49 -3.92
CA ARG A 19 -2.25 14.00 -2.58
C ARG A 19 -1.31 12.89 -2.12
N LEU A 20 -0.96 11.96 -3.02
CA LEU A 20 -0.04 10.86 -2.74
C LEU A 20 1.35 11.34 -2.32
N PHE A 21 1.84 12.49 -2.80
CA PHE A 21 3.20 12.97 -2.50
C PHE A 21 3.28 14.13 -1.51
N SER A 22 2.18 14.83 -1.23
CA SER A 22 2.19 16.00 -0.32
C SER A 22 1.61 15.71 1.06
N ALA A 23 0.75 14.72 1.21
CA ALA A 23 0.14 14.39 2.51
C ALA A 23 1.14 13.69 3.44
N PRO A 24 1.09 13.92 4.77
CA PRO A 24 1.74 13.03 5.73
C PRO A 24 1.28 11.59 5.51
N LEU A 25 2.22 10.62 5.60
CA LEU A 25 1.89 9.22 5.31
C LEU A 25 0.80 8.68 6.25
N SER A 26 0.86 9.01 7.54
CA SER A 26 -0.14 8.57 8.52
C SER A 26 -1.56 9.00 8.14
N GLU A 27 -1.74 10.26 7.73
CA GLU A 27 -3.04 10.77 7.28
C GLU A 27 -3.53 10.02 6.04
N LEU A 28 -2.63 9.72 5.10
CA LEU A 28 -2.98 8.99 3.88
C LEU A 28 -3.39 7.54 4.18
N LEU A 29 -2.71 6.87 5.12
CA LEU A 29 -3.06 5.51 5.53
C LEU A 29 -4.42 5.48 6.25
N GLU A 30 -4.69 6.45 7.10
CA GLU A 30 -5.98 6.61 7.78
C GLU A 30 -7.12 6.90 6.80
N GLU A 31 -6.92 7.84 5.86
CA GLU A 31 -7.90 8.20 4.82
C GLU A 31 -8.31 6.99 3.96
N LEU A 32 -7.36 6.08 3.73
CA LEU A 32 -7.53 4.89 2.91
C LEU A 32 -7.94 3.63 3.69
N ASP A 33 -8.11 3.72 5.02
CA ASP A 33 -8.37 2.59 5.91
C ASP A 33 -7.35 1.45 5.70
N VAL A 34 -6.07 1.82 5.62
CA VAL A 34 -4.94 0.88 5.43
C VAL A 34 -4.46 0.38 6.78
N GLU A 35 -4.56 -0.92 6.99
CA GLU A 35 -3.92 -1.58 8.13
C GLU A 35 -2.42 -1.75 7.84
N SER A 36 -1.56 -1.18 8.67
CA SER A 36 -0.11 -1.30 8.50
C SER A 36 0.54 -2.10 9.62
N PHE A 37 1.47 -2.98 9.28
CA PHE A 37 2.24 -3.73 10.25
C PHE A 37 3.67 -4.03 9.79
N ARG A 38 4.51 -4.39 10.76
CA ARG A 38 5.89 -4.82 10.50
C ARG A 38 5.97 -6.32 10.33
N THR A 39 6.50 -6.75 9.19
CA THR A 39 6.80 -8.16 8.92
C THR A 39 8.23 -8.51 9.33
N SER A 40 8.44 -9.78 9.66
CA SER A 40 9.75 -10.37 9.95
C SER A 40 10.47 -10.88 8.70
N ILE A 41 9.91 -10.70 7.50
CA ILE A 41 10.56 -11.06 6.24
C ILE A 41 11.84 -10.23 6.09
N SER A 42 12.97 -10.92 5.93
CA SER A 42 14.30 -10.33 5.84
C SER A 42 14.96 -10.50 4.47
N ASP A 43 14.22 -10.97 3.48
CA ASP A 43 14.73 -11.19 2.13
C ASP A 43 15.21 -9.86 1.53
N ALA A 44 16.42 -9.86 0.97
CA ALA A 44 17.06 -8.64 0.47
C ALA A 44 16.29 -7.97 -0.68
N GLY A 45 15.47 -8.73 -1.42
CA GLY A 45 14.59 -8.22 -2.47
C GLY A 45 13.19 -7.81 -1.99
N PHE A 46 12.87 -8.05 -0.71
CA PHE A 46 11.56 -7.71 -0.17
C PHE A 46 11.58 -6.33 0.48
N PHE A 47 10.96 -5.35 -0.17
CA PHE A 47 10.85 -3.99 0.34
C PHE A 47 9.51 -3.71 1.01
N GLY A 48 8.51 -4.56 0.78
CA GLY A 48 7.17 -4.44 1.32
C GLY A 48 6.12 -5.01 0.38
N ALA A 49 4.88 -5.09 0.86
CA ALA A 49 3.73 -5.48 0.07
C ALA A 49 2.51 -4.64 0.46
N LEU A 50 1.71 -4.28 -0.53
CA LEU A 50 0.38 -3.73 -0.32
C LEU A 50 -0.64 -4.69 -0.94
N ILE A 51 -1.53 -5.21 -0.11
CA ILE A 51 -2.45 -6.27 -0.47
C ILE A 51 -3.88 -5.74 -0.37
N GLU A 52 -4.65 -5.89 -1.44
CA GLU A 52 -6.08 -5.65 -1.42
C GLU A 52 -6.83 -6.94 -1.05
N ARG A 53 -7.60 -6.87 0.04
CA ARG A 53 -8.48 -7.97 0.46
C ARG A 53 -9.75 -8.01 -0.38
N LYS A 54 -10.45 -9.14 -0.34
CA LYS A 54 -11.74 -9.33 -1.02
C LYS A 54 -12.84 -8.33 -0.59
N ASP A 55 -12.72 -7.75 0.60
CA ASP A 55 -13.63 -6.72 1.13
C ASP A 55 -13.19 -5.29 0.78
N GLY A 56 -12.15 -5.13 -0.05
CA GLY A 56 -11.61 -3.85 -0.51
C GLY A 56 -10.69 -3.14 0.48
N ARG A 57 -10.44 -3.71 1.67
CA ARG A 57 -9.46 -3.18 2.63
C ARG A 57 -8.03 -3.40 2.14
N LEU A 58 -7.16 -2.48 2.51
CA LEU A 58 -5.75 -2.52 2.17
C LEU A 58 -4.92 -2.91 3.39
N ILE A 59 -3.96 -3.79 3.18
CA ILE A 59 -2.96 -4.17 4.18
C ILE A 59 -1.58 -3.81 3.67
N LEU A 60 -0.87 -2.96 4.40
CA LEU A 60 0.52 -2.59 4.15
C LEU A 60 1.45 -3.37 5.07
N ALA A 61 2.19 -4.33 4.51
CA ALA A 61 3.22 -5.07 5.21
C ALA A 61 4.60 -4.50 4.83
N LEU A 62 5.32 -3.95 5.80
CA LEU A 62 6.66 -3.42 5.59
C LEU A 62 7.66 -4.22 6.43
N PRO A 63 8.88 -4.50 5.93
CA PRO A 63 9.93 -5.05 6.77
C PRO A 63 10.25 -4.07 7.91
N GLN A 64 10.99 -4.52 8.91
CA GLN A 64 11.58 -3.60 9.88
C GLN A 64 12.59 -2.71 9.16
N ALA A 65 12.16 -1.51 8.77
CA ALA A 65 13.00 -0.54 8.12
C ALA A 65 14.01 0.04 9.11
N ARG A 66 15.21 0.35 8.61
CA ARG A 66 16.25 1.02 9.40
C ARG A 66 16.01 2.53 9.51
N ASP A 67 15.22 3.11 8.59
CA ASP A 67 14.94 4.54 8.55
C ASP A 67 13.52 4.85 8.02
N ALA A 68 12.95 5.95 8.51
CA ALA A 68 11.58 6.38 8.21
C ALA A 68 11.39 6.89 6.77
N ARG A 69 12.46 7.34 6.10
CA ARG A 69 12.38 7.90 4.74
C ARG A 69 12.20 6.79 3.71
N THR A 70 12.96 5.70 3.85
CA THR A 70 12.82 4.49 3.05
C THR A 70 11.43 3.91 3.19
N GLU A 71 10.93 3.84 4.42
CA GLU A 71 9.57 3.41 4.70
C GLU A 71 8.53 4.25 3.95
N ASP A 72 8.60 5.57 4.09
CA ASP A 72 7.65 6.47 3.45
C ASP A 72 7.67 6.35 1.93
N THR A 73 8.88 6.27 1.35
CA THR A 73 9.08 6.10 -0.08
C THR A 73 8.46 4.80 -0.59
N VAL A 74 8.72 3.68 0.09
CA VAL A 74 8.20 2.38 -0.32
C VAL A 74 6.68 2.32 -0.14
N ALA A 75 6.15 2.83 0.97
CA ALA A 75 4.72 2.87 1.20
C ALA A 75 3.99 3.65 0.10
N ARG A 76 4.49 4.82 -0.29
CA ARG A 76 3.90 5.62 -1.38
C ARG A 76 4.03 4.96 -2.75
N ALA A 77 5.15 4.30 -3.03
CA ALA A 77 5.32 3.57 -4.28
C ALA A 77 4.30 2.42 -4.39
N LEU A 78 4.13 1.64 -3.32
CA LEU A 78 3.16 0.54 -3.26
C LEU A 78 1.71 1.06 -3.36
N LEU A 79 1.38 2.11 -2.61
CA LEU A 79 0.08 2.78 -2.69
C LEU A 79 -0.21 3.24 -4.11
N GLY A 80 0.69 3.98 -4.73
CA GLY A 80 0.46 4.46 -6.09
C GLY A 80 0.31 3.34 -7.12
N GLN A 81 1.02 2.21 -6.97
CA GLN A 81 0.85 1.05 -7.84
C GLN A 81 -0.54 0.41 -7.68
N VAL A 82 -0.94 0.06 -6.46
CA VAL A 82 -2.24 -0.61 -6.19
C VAL A 82 -3.42 0.30 -6.51
N LEU A 83 -3.28 1.59 -6.23
CA LEU A 83 -4.30 2.60 -6.51
C LEU A 83 -4.30 3.09 -7.95
N GLN A 84 -3.36 2.61 -8.78
CA GLN A 84 -3.18 3.02 -10.17
C GLN A 84 -3.05 4.55 -10.33
N VAL A 85 -2.41 5.20 -9.36
CA VAL A 85 -2.11 6.63 -9.43
C VAL A 85 -1.14 6.85 -10.59
N PRO A 86 -1.39 7.83 -11.48
CA PRO A 86 -0.49 8.13 -12.58
C PRO A 86 0.81 8.71 -12.03
N MET A 87 1.76 7.82 -11.76
CA MET A 87 3.12 8.15 -11.35
C MET A 87 4.05 7.99 -12.55
N SER A 88 5.12 8.78 -12.59
CA SER A 88 6.22 8.47 -13.50
C SER A 88 6.67 7.03 -13.20
N PRO A 89 6.92 6.19 -14.22
CA PRO A 89 7.38 4.84 -13.97
C PRO A 89 8.59 4.91 -13.04
N LEU A 90 8.61 4.04 -12.03
CA LEU A 90 9.84 3.82 -11.28
C LEU A 90 10.95 3.57 -12.31
N PRO A 91 12.16 4.13 -12.15
CA PRO A 91 13.28 3.70 -12.96
C PRO A 91 13.31 2.17 -12.94
N PRO A 92 13.54 1.51 -14.10
CA PRO A 92 13.37 0.06 -14.25
C PRO A 92 14.03 -0.64 -13.06
N ALA A 93 13.18 -1.24 -12.22
CA ALA A 93 13.56 -1.56 -10.85
C ALA A 93 14.38 -2.85 -10.79
N VAL A 94 15.21 -2.92 -9.75
CA VAL A 94 15.41 -4.13 -8.93
C VAL A 94 14.13 -4.97 -8.98
N GLU A 95 14.29 -6.21 -9.45
CA GLU A 95 13.22 -7.13 -9.82
C GLU A 95 12.39 -7.53 -8.59
N PHE A 96 11.13 -7.10 -8.53
CA PHE A 96 10.17 -7.59 -7.54
C PHE A 96 9.57 -8.90 -8.06
N SER A 97 10.04 -10.03 -7.54
CA SER A 97 9.40 -11.32 -7.75
C SER A 97 8.11 -11.39 -6.92
N ILE A 98 6.99 -11.54 -7.62
CA ILE A 98 5.68 -11.87 -7.05
C ILE A 98 5.59 -13.40 -7.08
N PHE A 99 5.50 -14.04 -5.91
CA PHE A 99 5.21 -15.48 -5.76
C PHE A 99 3.71 -15.69 -5.52
#